data_AF-A0A7X6XSY7-F1
#
_entry.id   AF-A0A7X6XSY7-F1
#
_cell.length_a   1.000
_cell.length_b   1.000
_cell.length_c   1.000
_cell.angle_alpha   90.00
_cell.angle_beta   90.00
_cell.angle_gamma   90.00
#
_symmetry.space_group_name_H-M   'P 1'
#
loop_
_entity.id
_entity.type
_entity.pdbx_description
1 polymer ?
#
loop_
_entity_poly.entity_id
_entity_poly.type
_entity_poly.pdbx_seq_one_letter_code
_entity_poly.pdbx_strand_id
1 'polypeptide(L)' 'MKKSFTKRLLIAVGLAMGISTFVLSIINQIETDSAISLLSIGLICIAIERLEDK' A
#
# COMPACT_ATOMS: atom_id res chain seq x y z
N MET A 1 12.44 -18.54 -11.88
CA MET A 1 12.78 -18.26 -10.46
C MET A 1 12.70 -16.77 -10.06
N LYS A 2 12.11 -15.85 -10.86
CA LYS A 2 12.04 -14.40 -10.53
C LYS A 2 10.71 -13.91 -9.90
N LYS A 3 9.56 -14.46 -10.31
CA LYS A 3 8.22 -14.00 -9.87
C LYS A 3 8.01 -13.97 -8.35
N SER A 4 8.50 -14.99 -7.64
CA SER A 4 8.29 -15.11 -6.19
C SER A 4 8.98 -14.02 -5.35
N PHE A 5 10.09 -13.46 -5.86
CA PHE A 5 10.82 -12.39 -5.17
C PHE A 5 10.14 -11.04 -5.38
N THR A 6 9.71 -10.75 -6.61
CA THR A 6 8.92 -9.54 -6.94
C THR A 6 7.62 -9.49 -6.13
N LYS A 7 6.93 -10.62 -5.98
CA LYS A 7 5.70 -10.70 -5.18
C LYS A 7 5.94 -10.32 -3.71
N ARG A 8 7.02 -10.84 -3.10
CA ARG A 8 7.40 -10.48 -1.72
C ARG A 8 7.81 -9.02 -1.58
N LEU A 9 8.55 -8.47 -2.56
CA LEU A 9 8.95 -7.06 -2.56
C LEU A 9 7.74 -6.12 -2.54
N LEU A 10 6.77 -6.37 -3.41
CA LEU A 10 5.57 -5.55 -3.49
C LEU A 10 4.65 -5.70 -2.26
N ILE A 11 4.63 -6.87 -1.60
CA ILE A 11 3.97 -7.04 -0.29
C ILE A 11 4.68 -6.19 0.76
N ALA A 12 6.02 -6.25 0.80
CA ALA A 12 6.82 -5.48 1.75
C ALA A 12 6.67 -3.96 1.54
N VAL A 13 6.65 -3.50 0.28
CA VAL A 13 6.43 -2.09 -0.07
C VAL A 13 5.01 -1.65 0.28
N GLY A 14 3.98 -2.47 0.01
CA GLY A 14 2.61 -2.17 0.41
C GLY A 14 2.43 -2.08 1.93
N LEU A 15 3.10 -2.97 2.68
CA LEU A 15 3.15 -2.93 4.15
C LEU A 15 3.82 -1.64 4.65
N ALA A 16 4.96 -1.27 4.07
CA ALA A 16 5.68 -0.05 4.44
C ALA A 16 4.86 1.22 4.12
N MET A 17 4.17 1.24 2.97
CA MET A 17 3.31 2.36 2.57
C MET A 17 2.11 2.50 3.52
N GLY A 18 1.48 1.38 3.90
CA GLY A 18 0.38 1.37 4.88
C GLY A 18 0.80 1.86 6.27
N ILE A 19 1.95 1.41 6.78
CA ILE A 19 2.47 1.85 8.09
C ILE A 19 2.83 3.34 8.05
N SER A 20 3.51 3.82 7.01
CA SER A 20 3.85 5.24 6.87
C SER A 20 2.62 6.14 6.80
N THR A 21 1.60 5.76 6.05
CA THR A 21 0.35 6.55 5.97
C THR A 21 -0.43 6.52 7.29
N PHE A 22 -0.40 5.40 8.02
CA PHE A 22 -0.99 5.31 9.36
C PHE A 22 -0.29 6.25 10.35
N VAL A 23 1.04 6.24 10.39
CA VAL A 23 1.82 7.14 11.24
C VAL A 23 1.60 8.60 10.86
N LEU A 24 1.56 8.92 9.57
CA LEU A 24 1.36 10.29 9.09
C LEU A 24 -0.06 10.81 9.38
N SER A 25 -1.04 9.91 9.42
CA SER A 25 -2.42 10.16 9.90
C SER A 25 -2.46 10.45 11.41
N ILE A 26 -1.72 9.68 12.23
CA ILE A 26 -1.60 9.92 13.69
C ILE A 26 -1.00 11.30 13.99
N ILE A 27 -0.03 11.75 13.19
CA ILE A 27 0.65 13.06 13.38
C ILE A 27 -0.19 14.23 12.83
N ASN A 28 -1.43 13.98 12.35
CA ASN A 28 -2.35 15.00 11.81
C ASN A 28 -1.76 15.87 10.69
N GLN A 29 -0.68 15.39 10.04
CA GLN A 29 -0.01 16.10 8.94
C GLN A 29 -0.76 15.93 7.61
N ILE A 30 -1.87 15.18 7.62
CA ILE A 30 -2.78 15.00 6.51
C ILE A 30 -4.19 14.87 7.08
N GLU A 31 -5.16 15.51 6.42
CA GLU A 31 -6.57 15.31 6.71
C GLU A 31 -6.90 13.82 6.54
N THR A 32 -7.45 13.21 7.59
CA THR A 32 -7.66 11.75 7.68
C THR A 32 -8.44 11.20 6.49
N ASP A 33 -9.46 11.93 6.02
CA ASP A 33 -10.26 11.58 4.85
C ASP A 33 -9.45 11.54 3.54
N SER A 34 -8.54 12.49 3.35
CA SER A 34 -7.65 12.54 2.20
C SER A 34 -6.58 11.44 2.26
N ALA A 35 -6.04 11.16 3.45
CA ALA A 35 -5.07 10.08 3.66
C ALA A 35 -5.68 8.70 3.39
N ILE A 36 -6.89 8.45 3.88
CA ILE A 36 -7.62 7.19 3.72
C ILE A 36 -8.01 6.98 2.25
N SER A 37 -8.40 8.05 1.55
CA SER A 37 -8.73 8.00 0.11
C SER A 37 -7.49 7.66 -0.74
N LEU A 38 -6.36 8.35 -0.51
CA LEU A 38 -5.10 8.08 -1.22
C LEU A 38 -4.52 6.69 -0.89
N LEU A 39 -4.63 6.26 0.38
CA LEU A 39 -4.20 4.93 0.81
C LEU A 39 -5.04 3.82 0.17
N SER A 40 -6.37 4.01 0.11
CA SER A 40 -7.28 3.04 -0.52
C SER A 40 -6.99 2.89 -2.00
N ILE A 41 -6.74 3.99 -2.72
CA ILE A 41 -6.38 3.94 -4.16
C ILE A 41 -5.07 3.17 -4.37
N GLY A 42 -4.05 3.42 -3.56
CA GLY A 42 -2.78 2.70 -3.60
C GLY A 42 -2.93 1.20 -3.30
N LEU A 43 -3.75 0.86 -2.31
CA LEU A 43 -4.07 -0.54 -1.95
C LEU A 43 -4.87 -1.25 -3.05
N ILE A 44 -5.83 -0.57 -3.69
CA ILE A 44 -6.62 -1.14 -4.79
C ILE A 44 -5.72 -1.44 -5.99
N CYS A 45 -4.82 -0.53 -6.36
CA CYS A 45 -3.85 -0.79 -7.44
C CYS A 45 -2.93 -1.98 -7.13
N ILE A 46 -2.44 -2.10 -5.89
CA ILE A 46 -1.66 -3.26 -5.46
C ILE A 46 -2.51 -4.53 -5.48
N ALA A 47 -3.75 -4.47 -5.01
CA ALA A 47 -4.66 -5.61 -4.95
C ALA A 47 -4.98 -6.13 -6.36
N ILE A 48 -5.21 -5.24 -7.33
CA ILE A 48 -5.44 -5.60 -8.73
C ILE A 48 -4.19 -6.28 -9.32
N GLU A 49 -2.99 -5.72 -9.14
CA GLU A 49 -1.74 -6.35 -9.63
C GLU A 49 -1.49 -7.71 -8.96
N ARG A 50 -1.80 -7.84 -7.65
CA ARG A 50 -1.77 -9.12 -6.93
C ARG A 50 -2.77 -10.14 -7.45
N LEU A 51 -3.95 -9.68 -7.88
CA LEU A 51 -5.04 -10.52 -8.38
C LEU A 51 -4.75 -11.01 -9.80
N GLU A 52 -4.14 -10.18 -10.63
CA GLU A 52 -3.76 -10.52 -12.02
C GLU A 52 -2.55 -11.47 -12.09
N ASP A 53 -1.66 -11.48 -11.08
CA ASP A 53 -0.58 -12.47 -10.94
C ASP A 53 -1.04 -13.79 -10.26
N LYS A 54 -2.34 -14.05 -10.12
CA LYS A 54 -2.89 -15.32 -9.60
C LYS A 54 -3.70 -16.04 -10.66
#